data_AF-A0A1V1V1H1-F1
#
_entry.id   AF-A0A1V1V1H1-F1
#
_cell.length_a   1.000
_cell.length_b   1.000
_cell.length_c   1.000
_cell.angle_alpha   90.00
_cell.angle_beta   90.00
_cell.angle_gamma   90.00
#
_symmetry.space_group_name_H-M   'P 1'
#
loop_
_entity.id
_entity.type
_entity.pdbx_description
1 polymer ?
#
loop_
_entity_poly.entity_id
_entity_poly.type
_entity_poly.pdbx_seq_one_letter_code
_entity_poly.pdbx_strand_id
1 'polypeptide(L)'
;MDSYYCIVNLPGVPVRDICVLDASNDQIANQALEAVARNWAGYETLYLYCGERLVTVLSNPALGFAAPLADLDMADLDLADIRFASAA
;
A
#
# COMPACT_ATOMS: atom_id res chain seq x y z
N MET A 1 23.09 12.78 4.71
CA MET A 1 22.74 11.94 3.56
C MET A 1 21.47 11.24 3.94
N ASP A 2 20.39 11.48 3.20
CA ASP A 2 19.08 10.95 3.55
C ASP A 2 19.05 9.44 3.32
N SER A 3 18.45 8.70 4.24
CA SER A 3 18.32 7.25 4.14
C SER A 3 17.14 6.89 3.25
N TYR A 4 17.33 5.85 2.43
CA TYR A 4 16.22 5.22 1.73
C TYR A 4 15.55 4.19 2.61
N TYR A 5 14.23 4.21 2.65
CA TYR A 5 13.44 3.21 3.34
C TYR A 5 12.14 2.97 2.58
N CYS A 6 11.58 1.77 2.71
CA CYS A 6 10.24 1.48 2.24
C CYS A 6 9.32 1.09 3.38
N ILE A 7 8.05 1.48 3.23
CA ILE A 7 6.96 1.06 4.11
C ILE A 7 6.18 -0.02 3.36
N VAL A 8 6.03 -1.18 4.00
CA VAL A 8 5.29 -2.31 3.49
C VAL A 8 3.91 -2.33 4.11
N ASN A 9 2.87 -2.17 3.29
CA ASN A 9 1.49 -2.38 3.72
C ASN A 9 1.07 -3.80 3.37
N LEU A 10 0.45 -4.47 4.35
CA LEU A 10 -0.16 -5.78 4.19
C LEU A 10 -1.68 -5.66 4.27
N PRO A 11 -2.43 -6.43 3.48
CA PRO A 11 -3.89 -6.36 3.47
C PRO A 11 -4.47 -6.76 4.84
N GLY A 12 -5.35 -5.93 5.38
CA GLY A 12 -6.07 -6.20 6.64
C GLY A 12 -5.22 -6.10 7.92
N VAL A 13 -3.97 -5.65 7.83
CA VAL A 13 -3.08 -5.50 8.99
C VAL A 13 -2.84 -4.01 9.27
N PRO A 14 -3.12 -3.51 10.50
CA PRO A 14 -2.89 -2.11 10.83
C PRO A 14 -1.41 -1.78 11.08
N VAL A 15 -0.60 -2.81 11.37
CA VAL A 15 0.84 -2.70 11.57
C VAL A 15 1.54 -2.70 10.22
N ARG A 16 2.43 -1.74 10.02
CA ARG A 16 3.25 -1.60 8.81
C ARG A 16 4.69 -1.96 9.14
N ASP A 17 5.32 -2.69 8.24
CA ASP A 17 6.73 -2.99 8.34
C ASP A 17 7.55 -1.93 7.60
N ILE A 18 8.76 -1.66 8.10
CA ILE A 18 9.68 -0.69 7.52
C ILE A 18 10.99 -1.40 7.18
N CYS A 19 11.43 -1.27 5.93
CA CYS A 19 12.72 -1.79 5.49
C CYS A 19 13.64 -0.62 5.12
N VAL A 20 14.81 -0.54 5.75
CA VAL A 20 15.85 0.41 5.35
C VAL A 20 16.62 -0.19 4.18
N LEU A 21 16.86 0.60 3.13
CA LEU A 21 17.52 0.16 1.92
C LEU A 21 18.92 0.78 1.84
N ASP A 22 19.91 -0.06 1.55
CA ASP A 22 21.25 0.41 1.20
C ASP A 22 21.26 0.88 -0.26
N ALA A 23 21.03 2.18 -0.45
CA ALA A 23 20.99 2.81 -1.75
C ALA A 23 21.60 4.22 -1.71
N SER A 24 22.35 4.56 -2.75
CA SER A 24 22.98 5.89 -2.88
C SER A 24 22.20 6.85 -3.77
N ASN A 25 21.19 6.37 -4.50
CA ASN A 25 20.33 7.15 -5.38
C ASN A 25 18.98 6.43 -5.63
N ASP A 26 18.02 7.17 -6.18
CA ASP A 26 16.66 6.69 -6.48
C ASP A 26 16.66 5.45 -7.39
N GLN A 27 17.59 5.33 -8.34
CA GLN A 27 17.63 4.20 -9.27
C GLN A 27 18.01 2.89 -8.55
N ILE A 28 19.05 2.93 -7.71
CA ILE A 28 19.46 1.78 -6.89
C ILE A 28 18.36 1.46 -5.86
N ALA A 29 17.72 2.47 -5.28
CA ALA A 29 16.62 2.27 -4.33
C ALA A 29 15.42 1.56 -4.98
N ASN A 30 15.07 1.89 -6.23
CA ASN A 30 14.02 1.19 -6.97
C ASN A 30 14.40 -0.27 -7.27
N GLN A 31 15.65 -0.55 -7.62
CA GLN A 31 16.10 -1.94 -7.80
C GLN A 31 16.03 -2.74 -6.49
N ALA A 32 16.39 -2.13 -5.37
CA ALA A 32 16.25 -2.74 -4.05
C ALA A 32 14.77 -2.96 -3.68
N LEU A 33 13.87 -2.04 -4.06
CA LEU A 33 12.44 -2.16 -3.86
C LEU A 33 11.86 -3.40 -4.57
N GLU A 34 12.32 -3.72 -5.78
CA GLU A 34 11.92 -4.96 -6.48
C GLU A 34 12.33 -6.22 -5.71
N ALA A 35 13.47 -6.20 -5.01
CA ALA A 35 13.88 -7.32 -4.16
C ALA A 35 12.97 -7.46 -2.94
N VAL A 36 12.55 -6.35 -2.32
CA VAL A 36 11.55 -6.36 -1.25
C VAL A 36 10.23 -6.94 -1.75
N ALA A 37 9.75 -6.51 -2.91
CA ALA A 37 8.52 -7.01 -3.53
C ALA A 37 8.53 -8.52 -3.74
N ARG A 38 9.66 -9.09 -4.19
CA ARG A 38 9.81 -10.55 -4.35
C ARG A 38 9.80 -11.31 -3.01
N ASN A 39 10.41 -10.73 -1.96
CA ASN A 39 10.48 -11.37 -0.65
C ASN A 39 9.14 -11.30 0.12
N TRP A 40 8.30 -10.31 -0.18
CA TRP A 40 7.04 -10.03 0.51
C TRP A 40 5.83 -10.28 -0.39
N ALA A 41 5.70 -11.46 -0.99
CA ALA A 41 4.71 -11.75 -2.05
C ALA A 41 3.24 -11.32 -1.77
N GLY A 42 2.84 -11.14 -0.50
CA GLY A 42 1.50 -10.69 -0.08
C GLY A 42 1.36 -9.20 0.23
N TYR A 43 2.33 -8.34 -0.11
CA TYR A 43 2.19 -6.89 0.09
C TYR A 43 0.99 -6.33 -0.69
N GLU A 44 0.36 -5.28 -0.18
CA GLU A 44 -0.66 -4.51 -0.91
C GLU A 44 0.02 -3.40 -1.71
N THR A 45 0.81 -2.58 -1.01
CA THR A 45 1.61 -1.50 -1.59
C THR A 45 2.95 -1.40 -0.87
N LEU A 46 4.00 -1.03 -1.61
CA LEU A 46 5.28 -0.59 -1.08
C LEU A 46 5.45 0.91 -1.39
N TYR A 47 5.69 1.71 -0.35
CA TYR A 47 6.02 3.13 -0.51
C TYR A 47 7.52 3.33 -0.28
N LEU A 48 8.25 3.81 -1.28
CA LEU A 48 9.67 4.11 -1.19
C LEU A 48 9.89 5.59 -0.88
N TYR A 49 10.70 5.87 0.14
CA TYR A 49 11.05 7.21 0.58
C TYR A 49 12.57 7.42 0.59
N CYS A 50 12.97 8.69 0.48
CA CYS A 50 14.31 9.20 0.72
C CYS A 50 14.18 10.36 1.72
N GLY A 51 14.46 10.11 3.00
CA GLY A 51 14.04 11.02 4.07
C GLY A 51 12.51 11.21 4.02
N GLU A 52 12.03 12.44 3.91
CA GLU A 52 10.58 12.73 3.82
C GLU A 52 10.03 12.69 2.39
N ARG A 53 10.89 12.59 1.37
CA ARG A 53 10.48 12.63 -0.04
C ARG A 53 9.99 11.26 -0.50
N LEU A 54 8.74 11.20 -0.96
CA LEU A 54 8.21 10.03 -1.67
C LEU A 54 8.92 9.88 -3.03
N VAL A 55 9.47 8.70 -3.28
CA VAL A 55 10.20 8.36 -4.51
C VAL A 55 9.30 7.57 -5.46
N THR A 56 8.73 6.46 -4.98
CA THR A 56 7.94 5.52 -5.79
C THR A 56 6.87 4.86 -4.94
N VAL A 57 5.74 4.50 -5.56
CA VAL A 57 4.75 3.58 -4.99
C VAL A 57 4.63 2.38 -5.92
N LEU A 58 4.73 1.18 -5.35
CA LEU A 58 4.54 -0.08 -6.05
C LEU A 58 3.33 -0.82 -5.48
N SER A 59 2.28 -0.98 -6.28
CA SER A 59 1.13 -1.82 -5.93
C SER A 59 1.40 -3.27 -6.32
N ASN A 60 0.84 -4.23 -5.58
CA ASN A 60 0.99 -5.64 -5.91
C ASN A 60 0.06 -6.03 -7.07
N PRO A 61 0.60 -6.39 -8.26
CA PRO A 61 -0.23 -6.76 -9.40
C PRO A 61 -1.01 -8.06 -9.17
N ALA A 62 -0.56 -8.93 -8.25
CA ALA A 62 -1.20 -10.21 -7.97
C ALA A 62 -2.49 -10.10 -7.16
N LEU A 63 -2.71 -9.00 -6.42
CA LEU A 63 -3.97 -8.75 -5.71
C LEU A 63 -5.11 -8.35 -6.65
N GLY A 64 -4.77 -7.96 -7.89
CA GLY A 64 -5.72 -7.47 -8.86
C GLY A 64 -6.36 -6.15 -8.44
N PHE A 65 -7.38 -5.73 -9.18
CA PHE A 65 -8.21 -4.59 -8.81
C PHE A 65 -9.43 -5.11 -8.05
N ALA A 66 -9.84 -4.37 -7.02
CA ALA A 66 -11.18 -4.54 -6.49
C ALA A 66 -12.17 -4.35 -7.65
N ALA A 67 -13.20 -5.19 -7.70
CA ALA A 67 -14.30 -4.95 -8.62
C ALA A 67 -14.85 -3.54 -8.37
N PRO A 68 -15.20 -2.78 -9.42
CA PRO A 68 -15.94 -1.54 -9.24
C PRO A 68 -17.13 -1.83 -8.33
N LEU A 69 -17.40 -0.93 -7.39
CA LEU A 69 -18.67 -0.99 -6.66
C LEU A 69 -19.77 -1.05 -7.72
N ALA A 70 -20.66 -2.05 -7.61
CA ALA A 70 -21.85 -2.08 -8.45
C ALA A 70 -22.54 -0.72 -8.29
N ASP A 71 -23.04 -0.17 -9.39
CA ASP A 71 -23.83 1.05 -9.36
C ASP A 71 -24.99 0.77 -8.39
N LEU A 72 -24.88 1.31 -7.17
CA LEU A 72 -25.90 1.10 -6.16
C LEU A 72 -27.09 1.89 -6.66
N ASP A 73 -28.09 1.21 -7.20
CA ASP A 73 -29.33 1.86 -7.54
C ASP A 73 -29.86 2.47 -6.24
N MET A 74 -29.90 3.80 -6.18
CA MET A 74 -30.30 4.56 -5.00
C MET A 74 -31.73 4.20 -4.55
N ALA A 75 -32.49 3.52 -5.41
CA ALA A 75 -33.80 2.94 -5.11
C ALA A 75 -33.75 1.70 -4.20
N ASP A 76 -32.64 0.96 -4.16
CA ASP A 76 -32.47 -0.27 -3.37
C ASP A 76 -31.76 -0.04 -2.02
N LEU A 77 -31.26 1.18 -1.77
CA LEU A 77 -30.69 1.58 -0.48
C LEU A 77 -31.80 2.05 0.46
N ASP A 78 -32.39 1.12 1.24
CA ASP A 78 -33.18 1.52 2.40
C ASP A 78 -32.23 2.17 3.42
N LEU A 79 -32.35 3.49 3.60
CA LEU A 79 -31.53 4.25 4.56
C LEU A 79 -31.64 3.72 5.99
N ALA A 80 -32.67 2.92 6.31
CA ALA A 80 -32.81 2.24 7.59
C ALA A 80 -31.74 1.16 7.87
N ASP A 81 -31.11 0.60 6.83
CA ASP A 81 -30.10 -0.46 6.96
C ASP A 81 -28.66 0.06 7.02
N ILE A 82 -28.44 1.36 6.79
CA ILE A 82 -27.10 1.98 6.87
C ILE A 82 -26.74 2.20 8.34
N ARG A 83 -26.08 1.22 8.96
CA ARG A 83 -25.49 1.35 10.30
C ARG A 83 -24.03 1.75 10.19
N PHE A 84 -23.73 3.01 10.51
CA PHE A 84 -22.35 3.43 10.76
C PHE A 84 -21.89 2.83 12.08
N ALA A 85 -21.01 1.84 12.04
CA ALA A 85 -20.34 1.36 13.25
C ALA A 85 -19.44 2.48 13.77
N SER A 86 -19.86 3.18 14.83
CA SER A 86 -18.97 4.08 15.56
C SER A 86 -17.92 3.24 16.27
N ALA A 87 -16.65 3.46 15.96
CA ALA A 87 -15.55 2.95 16.78
C ALA A 87 -15.67 3.57 18.18
N ALA A 88 -15.78 2.71 19.20
CA ALA A 88 -15.75 3.08 20.61
C ALA A 88 -14.31 3.26 21.11
#